data_AF-A0A3L7NTV7-F1
#
_entry.id   AF-A0A3L7NTV7-F1
#
_cell.length_a   1.000
_cell.length_b   1.000
_cell.length_c   1.000
_cell.angle_alpha   90.00
_cell.angle_beta   90.00
_cell.angle_gamma   90.00
#
_symmetry.space_group_name_H-M   'P 1'
#
loop_
_entity.id
_entity.type
_entity.pdbx_description
1 polymer ?
#
loop_
_entity_poly.entity_id
_entity_poly.type
_entity_poly.pdbx_seq_one_letter_code
_entity_poly.pdbx_strand_id
1 'polypeptide(L)'
;MIGGFLGAGKTTSMLRAAAWFTSRGLRVGLVTNDQAGGLVDTALARAHNLAVEEIAGGCFCCRFTSLVEAASRLEKESAPEILLAEPVGSCTDLVATVSLPLERIYGDRFTVAPLSVVVDPLRAMRVLGIGGVGGFSANVTYIYRKQLEEAEIIVINKCDLVSEAQRAALRTGLAAEFPGARLIEGSARDGTGLDPWFEALLADSSAATAIDDIDYDRYADGESLLGWLNAEVRLGVPGGVEWDGNARLVDILASIRAAVERSGHEIAHLKATLSVEGDAFELAAANLVRTDAGPELSHRLADPLDAGRLLINLRAEADPAVLESALRSALDALGDELPAEIVHCEHFRPGRPVPTHRLTGLAGRA
;
A
#
# COMPACT_ATOMS: atom_id res chain seq x y z
N MET A 1 7.93 10.45 -1.35
CA MET A 1 6.78 9.52 -1.51
C MET A 1 7.28 8.10 -1.56
N ILE A 2 6.53 7.14 -1.01
CA ILE A 2 6.87 5.71 -1.02
C ILE A 2 5.82 4.99 -1.90
N GLY A 3 6.10 4.89 -3.20
CA GLY A 3 5.28 4.20 -4.19
C GLY A 3 5.57 2.70 -4.26
N GLY A 4 4.90 2.02 -5.20
CA GLY A 4 5.03 0.57 -5.40
C GLY A 4 3.69 -0.13 -5.56
N PHE A 5 3.73 -1.27 -6.25
CA PHE A 5 2.52 -2.01 -6.57
C PHE A 5 1.83 -2.56 -5.30
N LEU A 6 0.54 -2.89 -5.42
CA LEU A 6 -0.30 -3.42 -4.33
C LEU A 6 0.40 -4.57 -3.59
N GLY A 7 0.54 -4.52 -2.26
CA GLY A 7 1.18 -5.59 -1.49
C GLY A 7 2.73 -5.65 -1.55
N ALA A 8 3.41 -4.69 -2.18
CA ALA A 8 4.88 -4.61 -2.16
C ALA A 8 5.48 -4.36 -0.75
N GLY A 9 4.66 -3.92 0.20
CA GLY A 9 5.08 -3.59 1.57
C GLY A 9 5.26 -2.09 1.82
N LYS A 10 4.60 -1.22 1.04
CA LYS A 10 4.64 0.24 1.18
C LYS A 10 4.35 0.70 2.60
N THR A 11 3.19 0.34 3.15
CA THR A 11 2.77 0.68 4.51
C THR A 11 3.81 0.27 5.54
N THR A 12 4.27 -0.99 5.50
CA THR A 12 5.28 -1.50 6.43
C THR A 12 6.58 -0.71 6.31
N SER A 13 7.05 -0.45 5.09
CA SER A 13 8.24 0.37 4.85
C SER A 13 8.07 1.81 5.36
N MET A 14 6.89 2.42 5.17
CA MET A 14 6.57 3.76 5.64
C MET A 14 6.61 3.84 7.17
N LEU A 15 6.00 2.87 7.87
CA LEU A 15 6.05 2.80 9.33
C LEU A 15 7.48 2.59 9.86
N ARG A 16 8.30 1.80 9.15
CA ARG A 16 9.73 1.64 9.48
C ARG A 16 10.51 2.93 9.29
N ALA A 17 10.31 3.63 8.17
CA ALA A 17 10.92 4.93 7.92
C ALA A 17 10.51 5.94 9.01
N ALA A 18 9.23 5.99 9.37
CA ALA A 18 8.72 6.87 10.43
C ALA A 18 9.41 6.60 11.77
N ALA A 19 9.54 5.34 12.17
CA ALA A 19 10.24 4.94 13.39
C ALA A 19 11.73 5.33 13.34
N TRP A 20 12.38 5.15 12.19
CA TRP A 20 13.80 5.46 11.99
C TRP A 20 14.09 6.97 12.00
N PHE A 21 13.19 7.80 11.47
CA PHE A 21 13.31 9.26 11.55
C PHE A 21 13.01 9.77 12.96
N THR A 22 11.98 9.21 13.61
CA THR A 22 11.64 9.55 15.00
C THR A 22 12.78 9.23 15.97
N SER A 23 13.48 8.10 15.77
CA SER A 23 14.65 7.75 16.59
C SER A 23 15.84 8.70 16.43
N ARG A 24 15.83 9.53 15.38
CA ARG A 24 16.80 10.62 15.14
C ARG A 24 16.28 12.00 15.60
N GLY A 25 15.15 12.02 16.30
CA GLY A 25 14.56 13.24 16.86
C GLY A 25 13.73 14.05 15.86
N LEU A 26 13.47 13.52 14.66
CA LEU A 26 12.63 14.20 13.66
C LEU A 26 11.15 13.93 13.91
N ARG A 27 10.32 14.97 13.74
CA ARG A 27 8.86 14.82 13.77
C ARG A 27 8.35 14.35 12.42
N VAL A 28 7.53 13.29 12.41
CA VAL A 28 7.04 12.67 11.16
C VAL A 28 5.51 12.73 11.10
N GLY A 29 4.99 13.15 9.96
CA GLY A 29 3.57 13.06 9.61
C GLY A 29 3.36 12.11 8.43
N LEU A 30 2.26 11.36 8.44
CA LEU A 30 1.93 10.37 7.41
C LEU A 30 0.71 10.81 6.63
N VAL A 31 0.71 10.57 5.32
CA VAL A 31 -0.48 10.67 4.47
C VAL A 31 -0.69 9.33 3.78
N THR A 32 -1.75 8.63 4.15
CA THR A 32 -2.19 7.38 3.51
C THR A 32 -3.21 7.69 2.43
N ASN A 33 -3.21 6.89 1.36
CA ASN A 33 -4.14 7.10 0.27
C ASN A 33 -4.60 5.80 -0.37
N ASP A 34 -5.89 5.76 -0.65
CA ASP A 34 -6.52 4.68 -1.40
C ASP A 34 -7.72 5.23 -2.20
N GLN A 35 -8.30 4.42 -3.08
CA GLN A 35 -9.53 4.79 -3.80
C GLN A 35 -10.78 4.72 -2.90
N ALA A 36 -10.71 4.03 -1.77
CA ALA A 36 -11.80 3.74 -0.84
C ALA A 36 -11.48 4.34 0.55
N GLY A 37 -12.48 4.52 1.42
CA GLY A 37 -12.28 5.02 2.78
C GLY A 37 -12.07 3.89 3.80
N GLY A 38 -11.68 4.22 5.04
CA GLY A 38 -11.53 3.21 6.09
C GLY A 38 -10.30 2.33 5.85
N LEU A 39 -9.15 2.99 5.75
CA LEU A 39 -7.91 2.30 5.39
C LEU A 39 -7.30 1.58 6.58
N VAL A 40 -6.94 0.32 6.33
CA VAL A 40 -6.13 -0.48 7.24
C VAL A 40 -4.78 0.19 7.49
N ASP A 41 -4.21 0.92 6.51
CA ASP A 41 -2.96 1.65 6.67
C ASP A 41 -3.06 2.77 7.70
N THR A 42 -4.16 3.53 7.65
CA THR A 42 -4.44 4.62 8.60
C THR A 42 -4.66 4.06 10.00
N ALA A 43 -5.43 2.98 10.13
CA ALA A 43 -5.64 2.31 11.42
C ALA A 43 -4.32 1.83 12.02
N LEU A 44 -3.47 1.20 11.20
CA LEU A 44 -2.16 0.71 11.64
C LEU A 44 -1.22 1.85 12.04
N ALA A 45 -1.17 2.95 11.27
CA ALA A 45 -0.37 4.13 11.61
C ALA A 45 -0.83 4.76 12.93
N ARG A 46 -2.14 4.86 13.17
CA ARG A 46 -2.71 5.36 14.43
C ARG A 46 -2.36 4.46 15.62
N ALA A 47 -2.44 3.14 15.47
CA ALA A 47 -2.03 2.21 16.52
C ALA A 47 -0.53 2.34 16.88
N HIS A 48 0.30 2.85 15.96
CA HIS A 48 1.69 3.22 16.22
C HIS A 48 1.89 4.64 16.79
N ASN A 49 0.82 5.32 17.21
CA ASN A 49 0.83 6.71 17.69
C ASN A 49 1.44 7.71 16.70
N LEU A 50 1.29 7.47 15.39
CA LEU A 50 1.76 8.38 14.36
C LEU A 50 0.64 9.36 13.96
N ALA A 51 1.02 10.63 13.75
CA ALA A 51 0.12 11.61 13.15
C ALA A 51 -0.13 11.23 11.68
N VAL A 52 -1.37 10.92 11.33
CA VAL A 52 -1.72 10.41 10.00
C VAL A 52 -3.02 11.02 9.48
N GLU A 53 -2.98 11.45 8.22
CA GLU A 53 -4.12 11.89 7.44
C GLU A 53 -4.45 10.86 6.36
N GLU A 54 -5.75 10.69 6.09
CA GLU A 54 -6.26 9.76 5.09
C GLU A 54 -6.86 10.52 3.91
N ILE A 55 -6.49 10.14 2.69
CA ILE A 55 -7.09 10.62 1.46
C ILE A 55 -7.76 9.45 0.75
N ALA A 56 -9.06 9.53 0.55
CA ALA A 56 -9.87 8.51 -0.11
C ALA A 56 -10.46 9.03 -1.43
N GLY A 57 -11.09 8.13 -2.20
CA GLY A 57 -11.85 8.49 -3.39
C GLY A 57 -11.00 8.94 -4.57
N GLY A 58 -9.73 8.55 -4.63
CA GLY A 58 -8.82 8.85 -5.74
C GLY A 58 -7.36 8.96 -5.29
N CYS A 59 -6.42 8.68 -6.19
CA CYS A 59 -5.00 8.84 -5.87
C CYS A 59 -4.60 10.31 -5.71
N PHE A 60 -3.47 10.59 -5.04
CA PHE A 60 -2.85 11.92 -4.93
C PHE A 60 -2.83 12.72 -6.24
N CYS A 61 -2.60 12.08 -7.39
CA CYS A 61 -2.61 12.76 -8.69
C CYS A 61 -3.97 13.39 -9.03
N CYS A 62 -5.09 12.73 -8.67
CA CYS A 62 -6.46 13.21 -8.86
C CYS A 62 -6.97 14.02 -7.65
N ARG A 63 -6.30 13.89 -6.50
CA ARG A 63 -6.64 14.51 -5.21
C ARG A 63 -5.52 15.44 -4.73
N PHE A 64 -4.88 16.15 -5.65
CA PHE A 64 -3.70 16.96 -5.34
C PHE A 64 -4.00 18.05 -4.30
N THR A 65 -5.15 18.73 -4.43
CA THR A 65 -5.60 19.71 -3.44
C THR A 65 -5.78 19.08 -2.06
N SER A 66 -6.38 17.90 -1.98
CA SER A 66 -6.56 17.18 -0.72
C SER A 66 -5.22 16.77 -0.09
N LEU A 67 -4.20 16.46 -0.89
CA LEU A 67 -2.84 16.20 -0.40
C LEU A 67 -2.24 17.44 0.30
N VAL A 68 -2.37 18.61 -0.31
CA VAL A 68 -1.89 19.86 0.27
C VAL A 68 -2.67 20.24 1.53
N GLU A 69 -3.99 20.01 1.54
CA GLU A 69 -4.84 20.24 2.71
C GLU A 69 -4.48 19.29 3.87
N ALA A 70 -4.27 18.00 3.59
CA ALA A 70 -3.81 17.01 4.57
C ALA A 70 -2.45 17.40 5.18
N ALA A 71 -1.48 17.77 4.33
CA ALA A 71 -0.20 18.30 4.79
C ALA A 71 -0.38 19.53 5.70
N SER A 72 -1.27 20.45 5.33
CA SER A 72 -1.56 21.66 6.12
C SER A 72 -2.27 21.38 7.45
N ARG A 73 -3.03 20.28 7.57
CA ARG A 73 -3.60 19.81 8.85
C ARG A 73 -2.50 19.22 9.74
N LEU A 74 -1.66 18.34 9.19
CA LEU A 74 -0.52 17.78 9.91
C LEU A 74 0.46 18.86 10.41
N GLU A 75 0.74 19.87 9.59
CA GLU A 75 1.53 21.05 9.99
C GLU A 75 0.99 21.73 11.25
N LYS A 76 -0.33 21.82 11.39
CA LYS A 76 -0.98 22.45 12.56
C LYS A 76 -1.01 21.53 13.78
N GLU A 77 -1.21 20.23 13.56
CA GLU A 77 -1.43 19.25 14.64
C GLU A 77 -0.12 18.74 15.25
N SER A 78 0.89 18.48 14.41
CA SER A 78 2.14 17.82 14.83
C SER A 78 3.42 18.52 14.35
N ALA A 79 3.30 19.55 13.50
CA ALA A 79 4.42 20.31 12.93
C ALA A 79 5.57 19.40 12.41
N PRO A 80 5.27 18.42 11.54
CA PRO A 80 6.26 17.45 11.11
C PRO A 80 7.36 18.10 10.28
N GLU A 81 8.58 17.61 10.46
CA GLU A 81 9.74 17.94 9.61
C GLU A 81 9.79 17.05 8.37
N ILE A 82 9.23 15.85 8.47
CA ILE A 82 9.16 14.87 7.38
C ILE A 82 7.71 14.46 7.15
N LEU A 83 7.25 14.57 5.91
CA LEU A 83 5.99 14.01 5.46
C LEU A 83 6.23 12.74 4.64
N LEU A 84 5.74 11.61 5.15
CA LEU A 84 5.72 10.35 4.44
C LEU A 84 4.36 10.15 3.78
N ALA A 85 4.34 9.99 2.47
CA ALA A 85 3.11 9.81 1.72
C ALA A 85 3.13 8.48 0.94
N GLU A 86 2.12 7.65 1.20
CA GLU A 86 1.86 6.39 0.52
C GLU A 86 0.72 6.58 -0.49
N PRO A 87 1.00 6.62 -1.81
CA PRO A 87 -0.03 6.70 -2.84
C PRO A 87 -0.72 5.34 -3.05
N VAL A 88 -1.87 5.38 -3.73
CA VAL A 88 -2.58 4.18 -4.23
C VAL A 88 -1.61 3.25 -4.95
N GLY A 89 -1.64 1.96 -4.61
CA GLY A 89 -0.69 0.98 -5.17
C GLY A 89 -0.89 0.65 -6.65
N SER A 90 -2.01 1.02 -7.27
CA SER A 90 -2.21 0.96 -8.72
C SER A 90 -1.83 2.25 -9.44
N CYS A 91 -1.30 3.27 -8.74
CA CYS A 91 -1.01 4.56 -9.35
C CYS A 91 0.38 4.61 -9.99
N THR A 92 0.49 5.26 -11.15
CA THR A 92 1.73 5.70 -11.77
C THR A 92 1.63 7.16 -12.23
N ASP A 93 2.70 7.71 -12.80
CA ASP A 93 2.87 9.12 -13.20
C ASP A 93 2.93 10.10 -12.01
N LEU A 94 3.35 9.63 -10.84
CA LEU A 94 3.43 10.43 -9.62
C LEU A 94 4.44 11.57 -9.76
N VAL A 95 5.53 11.39 -10.50
CA VAL A 95 6.51 12.47 -10.73
C VAL A 95 5.87 13.65 -11.46
N ALA A 96 5.22 13.40 -12.60
CA ALA A 96 4.61 14.44 -13.42
C ALA A 96 3.38 15.08 -12.77
N THR A 97 2.64 14.31 -11.97
CA THR A 97 1.32 14.70 -11.46
C THR A 97 1.31 15.12 -9.99
N VAL A 98 2.35 14.77 -9.22
CA VAL A 98 2.45 15.07 -7.78
C VAL A 98 3.80 15.70 -7.42
N SER A 99 4.94 15.04 -7.67
CA SER A 99 6.26 15.56 -7.25
C SER A 99 6.57 16.92 -7.85
N LEU A 100 6.55 17.02 -9.19
CA LEU A 100 6.87 18.27 -9.89
C LEU A 100 5.86 19.39 -9.56
N PRO A 101 4.54 19.13 -9.48
CA PRO A 101 3.60 20.14 -9.00
C PRO A 101 3.87 20.61 -7.57
N LEU A 102 4.22 19.71 -6.63
CA LEU A 102 4.61 20.11 -5.28
C LEU A 102 5.82 21.04 -5.30
N GLU A 103 6.88 20.68 -6.02
CA GLU A 103 8.09 21.51 -6.13
C GLU A 103 7.83 22.86 -6.81
N ARG A 104 7.03 22.90 -7.89
CA ARG A 104 6.82 24.15 -8.66
C ARG A 104 5.80 25.09 -8.03
N ILE A 105 4.74 24.56 -7.43
CA ILE A 105 3.64 25.37 -6.89
C ILE A 105 3.89 25.70 -5.42
N TYR A 106 4.56 24.81 -4.68
CA TYR A 106 4.75 24.91 -3.23
C TYR A 106 6.21 24.66 -2.81
N GLY A 107 7.19 24.97 -3.68
CA GLY A 107 8.62 24.75 -3.40
C GLY A 107 9.20 25.60 -2.27
N ASP A 108 8.48 26.63 -1.82
CA ASP A 108 8.78 27.39 -0.60
C ASP A 108 8.34 26.66 0.67
N ARG A 109 7.42 25.70 0.56
CA ARG A 109 6.90 24.87 1.65
C ARG A 109 7.45 23.46 1.67
N PHE A 110 7.73 22.86 0.51
CA PHE A 110 8.13 21.47 0.40
C PHE A 110 9.43 21.31 -0.39
N THR A 111 10.35 20.52 0.19
CA THR A 111 11.44 19.88 -0.56
C THR A 111 11.05 18.42 -0.78
N VAL A 112 11.00 17.99 -2.04
CA VAL A 112 10.60 16.62 -2.37
C VAL A 112 11.83 15.71 -2.37
N ALA A 113 11.81 14.68 -1.52
CA ALA A 113 12.82 13.62 -1.51
C ALA A 113 12.63 12.66 -2.71
N PRO A 114 13.68 11.89 -3.10
CA PRO A 114 13.60 10.99 -4.25
C PRO A 114 12.39 10.05 -4.23
N LEU A 115 11.74 9.85 -5.38
CA LEU A 115 10.63 8.91 -5.49
C LEU A 115 11.14 7.48 -5.32
N SER A 116 10.69 6.84 -4.25
CA SER A 116 11.02 5.44 -3.96
C SER A 116 9.89 4.52 -4.36
N VAL A 117 10.21 3.44 -5.06
CA VAL A 117 9.24 2.41 -5.48
C VAL A 117 9.64 1.08 -4.87
N VAL A 118 8.81 0.61 -3.94
CA VAL A 118 9.00 -0.66 -3.24
C VAL A 118 8.51 -1.80 -4.11
N VAL A 119 9.28 -2.88 -4.21
CA VAL A 119 8.93 -4.07 -5.00
C VAL A 119 8.94 -5.34 -4.16
N ASP A 120 7.96 -6.22 -4.42
CA ASP A 120 7.99 -7.61 -3.98
C ASP A 120 8.84 -8.41 -4.99
N PRO A 121 9.91 -9.10 -4.55
CA PRO A 121 10.87 -9.72 -5.44
C PRO A 121 10.26 -10.88 -6.24
N LEU A 122 9.33 -11.63 -5.63
CA LEU A 122 8.67 -12.74 -6.31
C LEU A 122 7.72 -12.23 -7.40
N ARG A 123 7.06 -11.09 -7.17
CA ARG A 123 6.23 -10.45 -8.19
C ARG A 123 7.08 -9.78 -9.28
N ALA A 124 8.14 -9.07 -8.89
CA ALA A 124 9.05 -8.41 -9.83
C ALA A 124 9.67 -9.44 -10.79
N MET A 125 10.12 -10.59 -10.29
CA MET A 125 10.65 -11.66 -11.15
C MET A 125 9.62 -12.17 -12.17
N ARG A 126 8.33 -12.26 -11.82
CA ARG A 126 7.27 -12.65 -12.77
C ARG A 126 7.06 -11.59 -13.85
N VAL A 127 6.96 -10.32 -13.45
CA VAL A 127 6.76 -9.18 -14.37
C VAL A 127 7.94 -8.99 -15.33
N LEU A 128 9.15 -9.25 -14.87
CA LEU A 128 10.38 -9.16 -15.66
C LEU A 128 10.71 -10.46 -16.44
N GLY A 129 9.94 -11.53 -16.26
CA GLY A 129 10.16 -12.82 -16.92
C GLY A 129 11.39 -13.60 -16.43
N ILE A 130 11.85 -13.36 -15.20
CA ILE A 130 13.11 -13.87 -14.63
C ILE A 130 12.96 -15.27 -13.97
N GLY A 131 11.77 -15.86 -13.88
CA GLY A 131 11.64 -17.13 -13.16
C GLY A 131 10.30 -17.85 -13.20
N GLY A 132 9.46 -17.60 -14.19
CA GLY A 132 8.19 -18.34 -14.32
C GLY A 132 7.20 -17.74 -15.30
N VAL A 133 6.11 -18.46 -15.53
CA VAL A 133 4.96 -18.07 -16.34
C VAL A 133 3.81 -17.72 -15.39
N GLY A 134 3.09 -16.63 -15.64
CA GLY A 134 1.95 -16.18 -14.85
C GLY A 134 2.15 -14.80 -14.22
N GLY A 135 1.05 -14.18 -13.79
CA GLY A 135 0.98 -12.82 -13.28
C GLY A 135 -0.23 -12.09 -13.86
N PHE A 136 -0.37 -10.82 -13.50
CA PHE A 136 -1.48 -9.99 -13.95
C PHE A 136 -1.53 -9.80 -15.47
N SER A 137 -2.69 -9.39 -15.96
CA SER A 137 -2.86 -8.98 -17.36
C SER A 137 -1.84 -7.95 -17.84
N ALA A 138 -1.69 -7.86 -19.17
CA ALA A 138 -0.70 -6.97 -19.80
C ALA A 138 -0.89 -5.48 -19.46
N ASN A 139 -2.10 -5.05 -19.12
CA ASN A 139 -2.40 -3.66 -18.76
C ASN A 139 -2.07 -3.38 -17.27
N VAL A 140 -2.28 -4.34 -16.38
CA VAL A 140 -1.80 -4.23 -14.99
C VAL A 140 -0.28 -4.28 -14.95
N THR A 141 0.34 -5.14 -15.75
CA THR A 141 1.81 -5.20 -15.90
C THR A 141 2.39 -3.89 -16.44
N TYR A 142 1.65 -3.18 -17.32
CA TYR A 142 2.04 -1.86 -17.80
C TYR A 142 2.15 -0.84 -16.66
N ILE A 143 1.14 -0.78 -15.78
CA ILE A 143 1.16 0.08 -14.58
C ILE A 143 2.39 -0.23 -13.72
N TYR A 144 2.63 -1.52 -13.45
CA TYR A 144 3.78 -1.96 -12.65
C TYR A 144 5.11 -1.46 -13.23
N ARG A 145 5.31 -1.61 -14.55
CA ARG A 145 6.54 -1.15 -15.20
C ARG A 145 6.66 0.37 -15.20
N LYS A 146 5.56 1.11 -15.39
CA LYS A 146 5.58 2.57 -15.34
C LYS A 146 5.91 3.11 -13.94
N GLN A 147 5.48 2.43 -12.88
CA GLN A 147 5.94 2.73 -11.52
C GLN A 147 7.47 2.60 -11.40
N LEU A 148 8.07 1.55 -11.96
CA LEU A 148 9.53 1.38 -11.92
C LEU A 148 10.28 2.40 -12.78
N GLU A 149 9.69 2.78 -13.92
CA GLU A 149 10.27 3.75 -14.85
C GLU A 149 10.42 5.15 -14.22
N GLU A 150 9.48 5.56 -13.36
CA GLU A 150 9.55 6.86 -12.66
C GLU A 150 10.36 6.83 -11.35
N ALA A 151 10.83 5.66 -10.92
CA ALA A 151 11.52 5.49 -9.66
C ALA A 151 12.96 6.04 -9.71
N GLU A 152 13.32 6.88 -8.74
CA GLU A 152 14.73 7.25 -8.51
C GLU A 152 15.41 6.21 -7.63
N ILE A 153 14.66 5.58 -6.73
CA ILE A 153 15.11 4.48 -5.88
C ILE A 153 14.14 3.31 -6.03
N ILE A 154 14.64 2.15 -6.46
CA ILE A 154 13.88 0.90 -6.43
C ILE A 154 14.32 0.12 -5.19
N VAL A 155 13.38 -0.13 -4.28
CA VAL A 155 13.62 -0.86 -3.03
C VAL A 155 13.12 -2.29 -3.20
N ILE A 156 14.06 -3.22 -3.38
CA ILE A 156 13.81 -4.66 -3.40
C ILE A 156 13.54 -5.10 -1.95
N ASN A 157 12.26 -5.17 -1.60
CA ASN A 157 11.81 -5.54 -0.26
C ASN A 157 11.75 -7.07 -0.10
N LYS A 158 11.39 -7.56 1.09
CA LYS A 158 11.14 -8.98 1.38
C LYS A 158 12.28 -9.89 0.94
N CYS A 159 13.51 -9.40 1.00
CA CYS A 159 14.70 -10.17 0.62
C CYS A 159 14.86 -11.44 1.45
N ASP A 160 14.24 -11.50 2.63
CA ASP A 160 14.11 -12.68 3.49
C ASP A 160 13.34 -13.85 2.83
N LEU A 161 12.52 -13.60 1.81
CA LEU A 161 11.70 -14.61 1.13
C LEU A 161 12.38 -15.22 -0.11
N VAL A 162 13.56 -14.76 -0.48
CA VAL A 162 14.23 -15.16 -1.73
C VAL A 162 15.70 -15.51 -1.49
N SER A 163 16.20 -16.46 -2.26
CA SER A 163 17.62 -16.85 -2.23
C SER A 163 18.52 -15.76 -2.81
N GLU A 164 19.81 -15.79 -2.45
CA GLU A 164 20.81 -14.88 -3.01
C GLU A 164 20.87 -14.94 -4.54
N ALA A 165 20.74 -16.13 -5.13
CA ALA A 165 20.72 -16.29 -6.59
C ALA A 165 19.51 -15.60 -7.25
N GLN A 166 18.33 -15.70 -6.63
CA GLN A 166 17.13 -14.99 -7.09
C GLN A 166 17.28 -13.49 -6.95
N ARG A 167 17.82 -13.00 -5.82
CA ARG A 167 18.12 -11.57 -5.62
C ARG A 167 19.09 -11.05 -6.67
N ALA A 168 20.20 -11.74 -6.91
CA ALA A 168 21.19 -11.35 -7.90
C ALA A 168 20.61 -11.30 -9.33
N ALA A 169 19.77 -12.28 -9.70
CA ALA A 169 19.08 -12.29 -11.00
C ALA A 169 18.12 -11.11 -11.13
N LEU A 170 17.30 -10.85 -10.09
CA LEU A 170 16.37 -9.73 -10.06
C LEU A 170 17.10 -8.38 -10.13
N ARG A 171 18.16 -8.19 -9.34
CA ARG A 171 18.99 -6.98 -9.36
C ARG A 171 19.57 -6.74 -10.75
N THR A 172 20.03 -7.79 -11.42
CA THR A 172 20.57 -7.70 -12.79
C THR A 172 19.48 -7.27 -13.78
N GLY A 173 18.28 -7.86 -13.70
CA GLY A 173 17.16 -7.49 -14.55
C GLY A 173 16.68 -6.06 -14.34
N LEU A 174 16.52 -5.63 -13.08
CA LEU A 174 16.13 -4.26 -12.74
C LEU A 174 17.18 -3.25 -13.20
N ALA A 175 18.48 -3.53 -13.00
CA ALA A 175 19.54 -2.64 -13.46
C ALA A 175 19.61 -2.53 -15.00
N ALA A 176 19.24 -3.59 -15.72
CA ALA A 176 19.20 -3.59 -17.17
C ALA A 176 18.00 -2.80 -17.73
N GLU A 177 16.82 -2.94 -17.13
CA GLU A 177 15.59 -2.28 -17.59
C GLU A 177 15.45 -0.84 -17.07
N PHE A 178 15.95 -0.56 -15.85
CA PHE A 178 15.83 0.74 -15.16
C PHE A 178 17.20 1.27 -14.70
N PRO A 179 18.13 1.58 -15.62
CA PRO A 179 19.51 1.96 -15.29
C PRO A 179 19.64 3.30 -14.54
N GLY A 180 18.59 4.14 -14.56
CA GLY A 180 18.56 5.42 -13.83
C GLY A 180 18.23 5.30 -12.34
N ALA A 181 17.70 4.16 -11.90
CA ALA A 181 17.26 3.97 -10.52
C ALA A 181 18.38 3.40 -9.64
N ARG A 182 18.55 3.96 -8.43
CA ARG A 182 19.36 3.35 -7.38
C ARG A 182 18.64 2.12 -6.84
N LEU A 183 19.29 0.95 -6.86
CA LEU A 183 18.75 -0.27 -6.28
C LEU A 183 19.16 -0.42 -4.81
N ILE A 184 18.20 -0.63 -3.92
CA ILE A 184 18.44 -0.93 -2.50
C ILE A 184 17.72 -2.23 -2.14
N GLU A 185 18.40 -3.12 -1.42
CA GLU A 185 17.87 -4.41 -1.01
C GLU A 185 17.63 -4.44 0.51
N GLY A 186 16.48 -4.96 0.93
CA GLY A 186 16.19 -5.09 2.36
C GLY A 186 14.88 -5.79 2.70
N SER A 187 14.52 -5.74 3.98
CA SER A 187 13.25 -6.24 4.49
C SER A 187 12.62 -5.25 5.45
N ALA A 188 11.43 -4.74 5.11
CA ALA A 188 10.65 -3.89 6.02
C ALA A 188 10.09 -4.65 7.23
N ARG A 189 10.09 -5.99 7.17
CA ARG A 189 9.65 -6.83 8.30
C ARG A 189 10.56 -6.62 9.51
N ASP A 190 11.86 -6.78 9.32
CA ASP A 190 12.87 -6.74 10.38
C ASP A 190 13.79 -5.50 10.33
N GLY A 191 13.72 -4.70 9.26
CA GLY A 191 14.51 -3.49 9.06
C GLY A 191 15.85 -3.71 8.37
N THR A 192 16.21 -4.95 8.02
CA THR A 192 17.51 -5.28 7.42
C THR A 192 17.71 -4.54 6.10
N GLY A 193 18.85 -3.88 5.94
CA GLY A 193 19.27 -3.26 4.68
C GLY A 193 18.56 -1.94 4.31
N LEU A 194 17.70 -1.40 5.18
CA LEU A 194 16.92 -0.19 4.86
C LEU A 194 17.57 1.13 5.28
N ASP A 195 18.58 1.12 6.16
CA ASP A 195 19.26 2.34 6.61
C ASP A 195 19.80 3.19 5.45
N PRO A 196 20.49 2.65 4.43
CA PRO A 196 20.97 3.44 3.29
C PRO A 196 19.84 4.09 2.48
N TRP A 197 18.64 3.48 2.48
CA TRP A 197 17.47 4.06 1.83
C TRP A 197 16.96 5.27 2.62
N PHE A 198 16.81 5.14 3.94
CA PHE A 198 16.33 6.23 4.78
C PHE A 198 17.31 7.40 4.84
N GLU A 199 18.62 7.11 4.81
CA GLU A 199 19.66 8.14 4.67
C GLU A 199 19.52 8.92 3.36
N ALA A 200 19.33 8.22 2.24
CA ALA A 200 19.11 8.87 0.94
C ALA A 200 17.85 9.75 0.94
N LEU A 201 16.77 9.32 1.60
CA LEU A 201 15.55 10.11 1.72
C LEU A 201 15.72 11.42 2.51
N LEU A 202 16.69 11.48 3.45
CA LEU A 202 17.00 12.71 4.19
C LEU A 202 18.01 13.60 3.47
N ALA A 203 18.99 13.00 2.79
CA ALA A 203 20.12 13.71 2.23
C ALA A 203 19.85 14.26 0.82
N ASP A 204 19.10 13.51 0.01
CA ASP A 204 18.93 13.80 -1.40
C ASP A 204 17.62 14.57 -1.66
N SER A 205 17.61 15.44 -2.67
CA SER A 205 16.40 16.03 -3.24
C SER A 205 16.08 15.36 -4.57
N SER A 206 14.80 15.29 -4.94
CA SER A 206 14.37 14.63 -6.18
C SER A 206 15.00 15.29 -7.40
N ALA A 207 15.60 14.46 -8.24
CA ALA A 207 16.08 14.80 -9.57
C ALA A 207 15.17 14.18 -10.66
N ALA A 208 14.04 13.59 -10.27
CA ALA A 208 13.16 12.85 -11.18
C ALA A 208 12.67 13.70 -12.35
N THR A 209 12.65 13.08 -13.52
CA THR A 209 12.03 13.63 -14.73
C THR A 209 10.70 12.93 -14.98
N ALA A 210 9.70 13.69 -15.41
CA ALA A 210 8.40 13.13 -15.81
C ALA A 210 8.56 12.09 -16.92
N ILE A 211 7.71 11.07 -16.90
CA ILE A 211 7.58 10.14 -18.02
C ILE A 211 6.87 10.89 -19.15
N ASP A 212 7.54 10.99 -20.30
CA ASP A 212 7.02 11.75 -21.44
C ASP A 212 5.77 11.07 -22.05
N ASP A 213 5.81 9.75 -22.20
CA ASP A 213 4.78 8.96 -22.89
C ASP A 213 4.09 7.96 -21.95
N ILE A 214 2.96 8.39 -21.37
CA ILE A 214 2.02 7.53 -20.65
C ILE A 214 0.72 7.41 -21.45
N ASP A 215 0.39 6.15 -21.73
CA ASP A 215 -0.87 5.74 -22.32
C ASP A 215 -1.92 5.64 -21.21
N TYR A 216 -2.69 6.72 -21.03
CA TYR A 216 -3.76 6.78 -20.04
C TYR A 216 -4.94 5.86 -20.37
N ASP A 217 -5.12 5.45 -21.62
CA ASP A 217 -6.15 4.47 -21.98
C ASP A 217 -5.75 3.11 -21.45
N ARG A 218 -4.52 2.68 -21.73
CA ARG A 218 -3.98 1.43 -21.20
C ARG A 218 -3.88 1.41 -19.69
N TYR A 219 -3.52 2.54 -19.07
CA TYR A 219 -3.52 2.70 -17.63
C TYR A 219 -4.94 2.55 -17.06
N ALA A 220 -5.93 3.27 -17.59
CA ALA A 220 -7.32 3.17 -17.14
C ALA A 220 -7.87 1.75 -17.30
N ASP A 221 -7.57 1.08 -18.41
CA ASP A 221 -7.95 -0.31 -18.62
C ASP A 221 -7.33 -1.23 -17.56
N GLY A 222 -6.03 -1.04 -17.25
CA GLY A 222 -5.34 -1.80 -16.21
C GLY A 222 -5.95 -1.60 -14.82
N GLU A 223 -6.30 -0.37 -14.47
CA GLU A 223 -7.01 -0.09 -13.20
C GLU A 223 -8.40 -0.71 -13.17
N SER A 224 -9.12 -0.66 -14.28
CA SER A 224 -10.48 -1.22 -14.38
C SER A 224 -10.51 -2.73 -14.14
N LEU A 225 -9.41 -3.45 -14.39
CA LEU A 225 -9.32 -4.90 -14.15
C LEU A 225 -9.23 -5.24 -12.65
N LEU A 226 -8.84 -4.29 -11.81
CA LEU A 226 -8.71 -4.48 -10.37
C LEU A 226 -10.02 -4.15 -9.65
N GLY A 227 -10.60 -5.14 -8.98
CA GLY A 227 -11.70 -4.97 -8.05
C GLY A 227 -11.20 -4.51 -6.69
N TRP A 228 -11.93 -3.58 -6.10
CA TRP A 228 -11.71 -3.05 -4.76
C TRP A 228 -12.85 -3.46 -3.85
N LEU A 229 -12.51 -3.82 -2.61
CA LEU A 229 -13.46 -3.96 -1.52
C LEU A 229 -12.86 -3.38 -0.24
N ASN A 230 -13.60 -2.48 0.40
CA ASN A 230 -13.36 -2.05 1.78
C ASN A 230 -14.58 -2.40 2.61
N ALA A 231 -14.34 -3.06 3.75
CA ALA A 231 -15.41 -3.45 4.64
C ALA A 231 -15.04 -3.20 6.10
N GLU A 232 -16.05 -2.84 6.86
CA GLU A 232 -16.03 -2.75 8.31
C GLU A 232 -17.07 -3.73 8.85
N VAL A 233 -16.61 -4.61 9.75
CA VAL A 233 -17.41 -5.68 10.32
C VAL A 233 -17.26 -5.65 11.84
N ARG A 234 -18.37 -5.67 12.57
CA ARG A 234 -18.35 -5.97 14.01
C ARG A 234 -18.39 -7.48 14.19
N LEU A 235 -17.48 -8.00 15.00
CA LEU A 235 -17.40 -9.42 15.36
C LEU A 235 -17.68 -9.57 16.86
N GLY A 236 -18.49 -10.57 17.21
CA GLY A 236 -18.80 -10.88 18.60
C GLY A 236 -19.76 -9.88 19.24
N VAL A 237 -19.92 -10.00 20.56
CA VAL A 237 -20.85 -9.18 21.35
C VAL A 237 -20.16 -8.81 22.68
N PRO A 238 -20.18 -7.53 23.09
CA PRO A 238 -19.57 -7.13 24.37
C PRO A 238 -20.19 -7.90 25.55
N GLY A 239 -19.35 -8.42 26.45
CA GLY A 239 -19.72 -9.32 27.54
C GLY A 239 -20.06 -10.75 27.10
N GLY A 240 -19.79 -11.11 25.85
CA GLY A 240 -19.98 -12.44 25.28
C GLY A 240 -18.88 -13.43 25.65
N VAL A 241 -18.82 -14.55 24.92
CA VAL A 241 -17.74 -15.55 25.04
C VAL A 241 -16.48 -14.98 24.42
N GLU A 242 -15.35 -15.07 25.12
CA GLU A 242 -14.05 -14.64 24.60
C GLU A 242 -13.50 -15.60 23.55
N TRP A 243 -12.80 -15.06 22.56
CA TRP A 243 -12.20 -15.81 21.45
C TRP A 243 -10.82 -15.25 21.08
N ASP A 244 -9.99 -16.11 20.48
CA ASP A 244 -8.66 -15.72 19.99
C ASP A 244 -8.78 -14.89 18.71
N GLY A 245 -8.65 -13.57 18.86
CA GLY A 245 -8.69 -12.62 17.76
C GLY A 245 -7.62 -12.83 16.71
N ASN A 246 -6.42 -13.21 17.13
CA ASN A 246 -5.30 -13.43 16.24
C ASN A 246 -5.57 -14.62 15.33
N ALA A 247 -6.07 -15.73 15.89
CA ALA A 247 -6.45 -16.91 15.12
C ALA A 247 -7.62 -16.62 14.17
N ARG A 248 -8.69 -15.97 14.67
CA ARG A 248 -9.87 -15.66 13.85
C ARG A 248 -9.57 -14.71 12.70
N LEU A 249 -8.72 -13.72 12.90
CA LEU A 249 -8.28 -12.82 11.82
C LEU A 249 -7.61 -13.60 10.67
N VAL A 250 -6.71 -14.53 11.03
CA VAL A 250 -6.02 -15.39 10.05
C VAL A 250 -7.01 -16.31 9.32
N ASP A 251 -7.95 -16.92 10.05
CA ASP A 251 -8.97 -17.82 9.48
C ASP A 251 -9.90 -17.10 8.49
N ILE A 252 -10.33 -15.88 8.82
CA ILE A 252 -11.18 -15.05 7.94
C ILE A 252 -10.43 -14.73 6.65
N LEU A 253 -9.18 -14.28 6.73
CA LEU A 253 -8.39 -13.96 5.54
C LEU A 253 -8.11 -15.20 4.69
N ALA A 254 -7.83 -16.34 5.32
CA ALA A 254 -7.64 -17.62 4.63
C ALA A 254 -8.92 -18.07 3.90
N SER A 255 -10.09 -17.85 4.52
CA SER A 255 -11.39 -18.17 3.93
C SER A 255 -11.71 -17.28 2.73
N ILE A 256 -11.46 -15.97 2.84
CA ILE A 256 -11.58 -15.02 1.73
C ILE A 256 -10.64 -15.43 0.58
N ARG A 257 -9.37 -15.72 0.88
CA ARG A 257 -8.39 -16.21 -0.11
C ARG A 257 -8.92 -17.42 -0.87
N ALA A 258 -9.35 -18.44 -0.13
CA ALA A 258 -9.83 -19.68 -0.72
C ALA A 258 -11.09 -19.46 -1.58
N ALA A 259 -11.97 -18.51 -1.22
CA ALA A 259 -13.14 -18.17 -2.03
C ALA A 259 -12.76 -17.46 -3.35
N VAL A 260 -11.81 -16.53 -3.31
CA VAL A 260 -11.29 -15.84 -4.50
C VAL A 260 -10.54 -16.82 -5.41
N GLU A 261 -9.72 -17.70 -4.82
CA GLU A 261 -8.98 -18.75 -5.54
C GLU A 261 -9.90 -19.74 -6.24
N ARG A 262 -10.94 -20.24 -5.55
CA ARG A 262 -11.96 -21.13 -6.17
C ARG A 262 -12.69 -20.48 -7.34
N SER A 263 -12.75 -19.15 -7.36
CA SER A 263 -13.35 -18.37 -8.45
C SER A 263 -12.37 -18.10 -9.61
N GLY A 264 -11.12 -18.56 -9.51
CA GLY A 264 -10.11 -18.42 -10.57
C GLY A 264 -9.46 -17.05 -10.67
N HIS A 265 -9.51 -16.24 -9.60
CA HIS A 265 -9.00 -14.86 -9.59
C HIS A 265 -7.71 -14.70 -8.76
N GLU A 266 -6.90 -13.70 -9.13
CA GLU A 266 -5.63 -13.38 -8.46
C GLU A 266 -5.79 -12.24 -7.46
N ILE A 267 -5.41 -12.48 -6.19
CA ILE A 267 -5.33 -11.44 -5.17
C ILE A 267 -4.05 -10.65 -5.37
N ALA A 268 -4.20 -9.34 -5.54
CA ALA A 268 -3.07 -8.41 -5.54
C ALA A 268 -2.63 -8.06 -4.12
N HIS A 269 -3.60 -7.83 -3.23
CA HIS A 269 -3.38 -7.58 -1.82
C HIS A 269 -4.66 -7.73 -1.01
N LEU A 270 -4.58 -8.38 0.14
CA LEU A 270 -5.60 -8.43 1.17
C LEU A 270 -4.95 -8.07 2.50
N LYS A 271 -5.46 -7.04 3.16
CA LYS A 271 -5.01 -6.63 4.49
C LYS A 271 -6.20 -6.40 5.39
N ALA A 272 -6.02 -6.66 6.67
CA ALA A 272 -7.04 -6.42 7.66
C ALA A 272 -6.46 -6.07 9.03
N THR A 273 -7.22 -5.29 9.79
CA THR A 273 -6.99 -5.07 11.22
C THR A 273 -8.20 -5.53 12.01
N LEU A 274 -7.96 -6.10 13.19
CA LEU A 274 -9.00 -6.42 14.17
C LEU A 274 -8.66 -5.68 15.46
N SER A 275 -9.38 -4.60 15.73
CA SER A 275 -9.23 -3.80 16.97
C SER A 275 -10.25 -4.22 18.03
N VAL A 276 -9.90 -4.02 19.30
CA VAL A 276 -10.83 -4.18 20.42
C VAL A 276 -11.95 -3.13 20.31
N GLU A 277 -13.20 -3.52 20.55
CA GLU A 277 -14.32 -2.58 20.51
C GLU A 277 -14.12 -1.49 21.59
N GLY A 278 -14.03 -0.22 21.17
CA GLY A 278 -13.78 0.90 22.07
C GLY A 278 -12.30 1.25 22.31
N ASP A 279 -11.36 0.42 21.86
CA ASP A 279 -9.92 0.73 21.89
C ASP A 279 -9.28 0.43 20.52
N ALA A 280 -9.14 1.48 19.70
CA ALA A 280 -8.58 1.37 18.36
C ALA A 280 -7.04 1.24 18.35
N PHE A 281 -6.36 1.41 19.48
CA PHE A 281 -4.89 1.29 19.55
C PHE A 281 -4.46 -0.16 19.79
N GLU A 282 -5.29 -0.96 20.48
CA GLU A 282 -5.07 -2.39 20.66
C GLU A 282 -5.71 -3.16 19.49
N LEU A 283 -4.87 -3.61 18.55
CA LEU A 283 -5.32 -4.30 17.34
C LEU A 283 -4.40 -5.43 16.91
N ALA A 284 -4.95 -6.43 16.21
CA ALA A 284 -4.18 -7.36 15.40
C ALA A 284 -4.17 -6.86 13.94
N ALA A 285 -3.12 -7.15 13.20
CA ALA A 285 -3.02 -6.83 11.78
C ALA A 285 -2.51 -8.03 11.00
N ALA A 286 -3.16 -8.35 9.88
CA ALA A 286 -2.78 -9.46 9.02
C ALA A 286 -2.77 -9.04 7.55
N ASN A 287 -1.86 -9.63 6.78
CA ASN A 287 -1.68 -9.34 5.37
C ASN A 287 -1.55 -10.62 4.56
N LEU A 288 -2.01 -10.57 3.32
CA LEU A 288 -1.89 -11.60 2.31
C LEU A 288 -1.62 -10.92 0.98
N VAL A 289 -0.45 -11.20 0.41
CA VAL A 289 0.04 -10.46 -0.78
C VAL A 289 -0.21 -11.21 -2.08
N ARG A 290 -0.45 -12.52 -2.00
CA ARG A 290 -0.65 -13.38 -3.18
C ARG A 290 -1.61 -14.52 -2.86
N THR A 291 -2.33 -14.99 -3.88
CA THR A 291 -3.21 -16.16 -3.77
C THR A 291 -2.46 -17.44 -3.39
N ASP A 292 -1.20 -17.58 -3.81
CA ASP A 292 -0.35 -18.74 -3.52
C ASP A 292 0.31 -18.73 -2.12
N ALA A 293 -0.03 -17.74 -1.27
CA ALA A 293 0.54 -17.56 0.06
C ALA A 293 -0.53 -17.63 1.17
N GLY A 294 -0.06 -17.91 2.39
CA GLY A 294 -0.87 -17.82 3.61
C GLY A 294 -1.05 -16.36 4.06
N PRO A 295 -2.13 -16.03 4.78
CA PRO A 295 -2.19 -14.79 5.53
C PRO A 295 -1.18 -14.83 6.69
N GLU A 296 -0.55 -13.70 6.94
CA GLU A 296 0.48 -13.55 7.97
C GLU A 296 0.16 -12.39 8.90
N LEU A 297 0.28 -12.65 10.21
CA LEU A 297 0.14 -11.61 11.23
C LEU A 297 1.38 -10.72 11.25
N SER A 298 1.16 -9.41 11.14
CA SER A 298 2.17 -8.37 11.32
C SER A 298 2.08 -7.68 12.69
N HIS A 299 0.90 -7.70 13.31
CA HIS A 299 0.66 -7.22 14.67
C HIS A 299 -0.29 -8.18 15.38
N ARG A 300 -0.15 -8.34 16.69
CA ARG A 300 -0.93 -9.28 17.50
C ARG A 300 -1.65 -8.57 18.63
N LEU A 301 -2.89 -8.96 18.86
CA LEU A 301 -3.60 -8.63 20.10
C LEU A 301 -2.91 -9.32 21.27
N ALA A 302 -2.80 -8.62 22.39
CA ALA A 302 -2.23 -9.15 23.63
C ALA A 302 -3.15 -10.20 24.28
N ASP A 303 -4.45 -9.91 24.29
CA ASP A 303 -5.47 -10.70 24.98
C ASP A 303 -6.59 -11.16 24.02
N PRO A 304 -7.35 -12.21 24.39
CA PRO A 304 -8.61 -12.55 23.74
C PRO A 304 -9.61 -11.39 23.78
N LEU A 305 -10.61 -11.42 22.90
CA LEU A 305 -11.70 -10.45 22.87
C LEU A 305 -13.06 -11.12 22.90
N ASP A 306 -14.05 -10.43 23.42
CA ASP A 306 -15.47 -10.77 23.33
C ASP A 306 -16.16 -10.08 22.14
N ALA A 307 -15.72 -8.86 21.81
CA ALA A 307 -16.14 -8.07 20.67
C ALA A 307 -15.00 -7.27 20.04
N GLY A 308 -15.03 -7.13 18.72
CA GLY A 308 -14.01 -6.39 17.98
C GLY A 308 -14.51 -5.84 16.66
N ARG A 309 -13.76 -4.87 16.16
CA ARG A 309 -14.01 -4.19 14.89
C ARG A 309 -12.96 -4.62 13.87
N LEU A 310 -13.42 -5.33 12.85
CA LEU A 310 -12.63 -5.82 11.72
C LEU A 310 -12.72 -4.83 10.56
N LEU A 311 -11.58 -4.28 10.17
CA LEU A 311 -11.43 -3.51 8.93
C LEU A 311 -10.70 -4.37 7.89
N ILE A 312 -11.26 -4.47 6.69
CA ILE A 312 -10.70 -5.27 5.59
C ILE A 312 -10.53 -4.37 4.37
N ASN A 313 -9.36 -4.44 3.72
CA ASN A 313 -9.15 -3.90 2.39
C ASN A 313 -8.65 -5.03 1.48
N LEU A 314 -9.43 -5.36 0.44
CA LEU A 314 -9.14 -6.40 -0.54
C LEU A 314 -9.02 -5.81 -1.94
N ARG A 315 -7.95 -6.18 -2.64
CA ARG A 315 -7.64 -5.79 -4.02
C ARG A 315 -7.28 -7.04 -4.81
N ALA A 316 -7.97 -7.28 -5.91
CA ALA A 316 -7.76 -8.46 -6.73
C ALA A 316 -8.13 -8.19 -8.19
N GLU A 317 -7.54 -8.94 -9.13
CA GLU A 317 -7.97 -8.94 -10.54
C GLU A 317 -9.25 -9.77 -10.67
N ALA A 318 -10.36 -9.19 -10.21
CA ALA A 318 -11.66 -9.82 -10.12
C ALA A 318 -12.78 -8.78 -10.21
N ASP A 319 -14.00 -9.25 -10.45
CA ASP A 319 -15.17 -8.39 -10.30
C ASP A 319 -15.43 -8.03 -8.83
N PRO A 320 -15.76 -6.76 -8.50
CA PRO A 320 -16.08 -6.36 -7.13
C PRO A 320 -17.15 -7.23 -6.47
N ALA A 321 -18.13 -7.75 -7.22
CA ALA A 321 -19.16 -8.65 -6.68
C ALA A 321 -18.57 -10.00 -6.22
N VAL A 322 -17.49 -10.48 -6.86
CA VAL A 322 -16.77 -11.69 -6.42
C VAL A 322 -16.10 -11.44 -5.07
N LEU A 323 -15.54 -10.24 -4.86
CA LEU A 323 -14.89 -9.86 -3.60
C LEU A 323 -15.91 -9.77 -2.46
N GLU A 324 -17.05 -9.14 -2.71
CA GLU A 324 -18.13 -9.05 -1.72
C GLU A 324 -18.65 -10.45 -1.36
N SER A 325 -18.90 -11.31 -2.36
CA SER A 325 -19.33 -12.69 -2.15
C SER A 325 -18.31 -13.50 -1.33
N ALA A 326 -17.01 -13.33 -1.62
CA ALA A 326 -15.94 -13.97 -0.87
C ALA A 326 -15.90 -13.52 0.60
N LEU A 327 -16.08 -12.22 0.86
CA LEU A 327 -16.19 -11.70 2.23
C LEU A 327 -17.40 -12.30 2.95
N ARG A 328 -18.60 -12.20 2.36
CA ARG A 328 -19.84 -12.70 2.98
C ARG A 328 -19.74 -14.18 3.29
N SER A 329 -19.26 -14.99 2.34
CA SER A 329 -19.06 -16.42 2.56
C SER A 329 -18.05 -16.71 3.68
N ALA A 330 -17.02 -15.89 3.87
CA ALA A 330 -16.07 -16.05 4.96
C ALA A 330 -16.68 -15.68 6.32
N LEU A 331 -17.54 -14.66 6.38
CA LEU A 331 -18.25 -14.27 7.59
C LEU A 331 -19.35 -15.27 7.97
N ASP A 332 -20.12 -15.76 6.99
CA ASP A 332 -21.16 -16.77 7.22
C ASP A 332 -20.58 -18.07 7.79
N ALA A 333 -19.33 -18.41 7.42
CA ALA A 333 -18.63 -19.59 7.92
C ALA A 333 -18.22 -19.48 9.40
N LEU A 334 -18.26 -18.29 10.00
CA LEU A 334 -18.04 -18.11 11.45
C LEU A 334 -19.20 -18.68 12.28
N GLY A 335 -20.41 -18.73 11.70
CA GLY A 335 -21.60 -19.26 12.34
C GLY A 335 -22.08 -18.43 13.54
N ASP A 336 -23.05 -18.99 14.27
CA ASP A 336 -23.66 -18.31 15.42
C ASP A 336 -22.71 -18.15 16.63
N GLU A 337 -21.59 -18.87 16.64
CA GLU A 337 -20.57 -18.79 17.70
C GLU A 337 -19.81 -17.46 17.70
N LEU A 338 -19.66 -16.83 16.53
CA LEU A 338 -19.04 -15.53 16.38
C LEU A 338 -19.87 -14.67 15.41
N PRO A 339 -20.92 -14.00 15.92
CA PRO A 339 -21.80 -13.20 15.07
C PRO A 339 -21.00 -12.08 14.40
N ALA A 340 -21.27 -11.89 13.11
CA ALA A 340 -20.59 -10.90 12.27
C ALA A 340 -21.62 -9.95 11.65
N GLU A 341 -21.51 -8.66 11.95
CA GLU A 341 -22.37 -7.60 11.38
C GLU A 341 -21.52 -6.73 10.45
N ILE A 342 -21.83 -6.72 9.15
CA ILE A 342 -21.23 -5.78 8.20
C ILE A 342 -21.82 -4.39 8.47
N VAL A 343 -21.02 -3.50 9.06
CA VAL A 343 -21.39 -2.10 9.33
C VAL A 343 -21.29 -1.26 8.06
N HIS A 344 -20.25 -1.51 7.27
CA HIS A 344 -19.99 -0.84 6.02
C HIS A 344 -19.34 -1.80 5.03
N CYS A 345 -19.70 -1.72 3.76
CA CYS A 345 -19.05 -2.46 2.69
C CYS A 345 -19.18 -1.65 1.40
N GLU A 346 -18.05 -1.23 0.86
CA GLU A 346 -17.95 -0.62 -0.46
C GLU A 346 -17.11 -1.53 -1.36
N HIS A 347 -17.55 -1.71 -2.61
CA HIS A 347 -16.82 -2.49 -3.59
C HIS A 347 -17.05 -1.93 -5.00
N PHE A 348 -15.98 -1.71 -5.74
CA PHE A 348 -16.03 -1.01 -7.04
C PHE A 348 -14.77 -1.26 -7.88
N ARG A 349 -14.77 -0.77 -9.12
CA ARG A 349 -13.57 -0.66 -9.97
C ARG A 349 -13.13 0.80 -9.98
N PRO A 350 -11.83 1.12 -9.83
CA PRO A 350 -11.35 2.49 -9.91
C PRO A 350 -11.78 3.15 -11.21
N GLY A 351 -12.13 4.44 -11.12
CA GLY A 351 -12.38 5.25 -12.30
C GLY A 351 -11.09 5.57 -13.05
N ARG A 352 -11.23 6.09 -14.28
CA ARG A 352 -10.10 6.57 -15.07
C ARG A 352 -9.31 7.64 -14.29
N PRO A 353 -7.96 7.56 -14.25
CA PRO A 353 -7.12 8.63 -13.72
C PRO A 353 -7.34 9.94 -14.47
N VAL A 354 -7.71 10.99 -13.75
CA VAL A 354 -7.81 12.37 -14.25
C VAL A 354 -6.99 13.27 -13.33
N PRO A 355 -5.66 13.38 -13.56
CA PRO A 355 -4.80 14.16 -12.70
C PRO A 355 -5.20 15.64 -12.67
N THR A 356 -5.11 16.26 -11.49
CA THR A 356 -5.32 17.70 -11.31
C THR A 356 -4.25 18.52 -12.04
N HIS A 357 -3.02 18.01 -12.01
CA HIS A 357 -1.87 18.58 -12.71
C HIS A 357 -1.13 17.46 -13.44
N ARG A 358 -0.50 17.79 -14.56
CA ARG A 358 0.48 16.94 -15.23
C ARG A 358 1.53 17.82 -15.90
N LEU A 359 2.74 17.83 -15.37
CA LEU A 359 3.85 18.62 -15.90
C LEU A 359 4.75 17.74 -16.77
N THR A 360 5.09 18.22 -17.97
CA THR A 360 6.03 17.54 -18.87
C THR A 360 7.47 18.00 -18.62
N GLY A 361 8.43 17.13 -18.95
CA GLY A 361 9.84 17.24 -18.53
C GLY A 361 10.63 18.45 -19.05
N LEU A 362 10.06 19.32 -19.90
CA LEU A 362 10.80 20.40 -20.58
C LEU A 362 10.53 21.83 -20.08
N ALA A 363 9.58 22.04 -19.17
CA ALA A 363 9.24 23.40 -18.73
C ALA A 363 9.96 23.82 -17.44
N GLY A 364 11.23 24.22 -17.55
CA GLY A 364 11.87 25.19 -16.64
C GLY A 364 12.35 24.68 -15.27
N ARG A 365 13.56 24.10 -15.23
CA ARG A 365 14.49 24.38 -14.13
C ARG A 365 15.32 25.60 -14.58
N ALA A 366 14.82 26.80 -14.29
CA ALA A 366 15.54 28.05 -14.52
C ALA A 366 16.24 28.47 -13.23
#